data_AF-A0A3D4CRS2-F1
#
_entry.id   AF-A0A3D4CRS2-F1
#
_cell.length_a   1.000
_cell.length_b   1.000
_cell.length_c   1.000
_cell.angle_alpha   90.00
_cell.angle_beta   90.00
_cell.angle_gamma   90.00
#
_symmetry.space_group_name_H-M   'P 1'
#
loop_
_entity.id
_entity.type
_entity.pdbx_description
1 polymer ?
#
loop_
_entity_poly.entity_id
_entity_poly.type
_entity_poly.pdbx_seq_one_letter_code
_entity_poly.pdbx_strand_id
1 'polypeptide(L)'
;MSLHAQLSPEAEARLEAQRRSSVITSIMIALLVISLVVLVLLFILLPNLMIKSPTIVAYQAGAPQEDTMDQKEVNPQIQRKPSAPSSSMAKVIASTTPSPTAVPVPETEAQPNLDFGSGDDFGEGWGNGGDGGGGGFGNIPAVMRKRCSPEDRMQRLKENGGTEECETAVVKALDWLQTTQAGEGSWGANYKVAYTGLALLAYLGHCETPLSVKYGETVTNAITYLVNQSAKNKGRLGTDLQSNQWVYEHAIATYAIAEAYTFCSQLGVNLPGLMEAVQLGGQTIIDGQNAAGGWTYRFAEDRRNDSSVMAWTLQALKACKHTGIEFRNMTKAARDGLDAFEGNQHASGAIGYTGPTPKGDGTTLSAAGALCFQLWGKEAHSVPRKACKLINKNIKFDWKGKDTDLYGHYYASQAMINYGGRFWQEYNELFRDGTLAAQNNDGSWPLPGNTGHGLGNVHYVTCLATLMLEVYYRFLPGTAQ
;
A
#
# COMPACT_ATOMS: atom_id res chain seq x y z
N MET A 1 51.10 -49.90 -13.88
CA MET A 1 50.47 -51.04 -14.57
C MET A 1 48.96 -50.87 -14.48
N SER A 2 48.31 -50.46 -15.57
CA SER A 2 46.84 -50.32 -15.62
C SER A 2 46.24 -51.71 -15.85
N LEU A 3 45.56 -52.25 -14.83
CA LEU A 3 44.78 -53.48 -14.94
C LEU A 3 43.48 -53.17 -15.70
N HIS A 4 43.53 -53.22 -17.03
CA HIS A 4 42.32 -53.31 -17.83
C HIS A 4 41.75 -54.72 -17.66
N ALA A 5 40.75 -54.86 -16.80
CA ALA A 5 39.96 -56.07 -16.70
C ALA A 5 39.26 -56.31 -18.05
N GLN A 6 39.74 -57.29 -18.81
CA GLN A 6 39.09 -57.73 -20.04
C GLN A 6 37.81 -58.47 -19.65
N LEU A 7 36.66 -57.92 -20.04
CA LEU A 7 35.37 -58.56 -19.84
C LEU A 7 35.34 -59.85 -20.67
N SER A 8 34.89 -60.95 -20.06
CA SER A 8 34.68 -62.21 -20.79
C SER A 8 33.66 -61.99 -21.93
N PRO A 9 33.76 -62.69 -23.08
CA PRO A 9 32.82 -62.53 -24.19
C PRO A 9 31.34 -62.68 -23.81
N GLU A 10 31.05 -63.52 -22.80
CA GLU A 10 29.70 -63.70 -22.27
C GLU A 10 29.20 -62.47 -21.49
N ALA A 11 30.09 -61.75 -20.81
CA ALA A 11 29.76 -60.53 -20.08
C ALA A 11 29.53 -59.34 -21.02
N GLU A 12 30.29 -59.24 -22.12
CA GLU A 12 30.05 -58.23 -23.15
C GLU A 12 28.69 -58.41 -23.84
N ALA A 13 28.34 -59.66 -24.20
CA ALA A 13 27.05 -59.97 -24.79
C ALA A 13 25.87 -59.62 -23.87
N ARG A 14 25.99 -59.87 -22.55
CA ARG A 14 24.97 -59.48 -21.56
C ARG A 14 24.87 -57.96 -21.40
N LEU A 15 26.00 -57.24 -21.42
CA LEU A 15 26.03 -55.78 -21.34
C LEU A 15 25.36 -55.13 -22.56
N GLU A 16 25.60 -55.66 -23.77
CA GLU A 16 24.95 -55.18 -24.98
C GLU A 16 23.44 -55.46 -24.98
N ALA A 17 23.01 -56.64 -24.50
CA ALA A 17 21.59 -56.95 -24.35
C ALA A 17 20.90 -55.99 -23.36
N GLN A 18 21.55 -55.68 -22.23
CA GLN A 18 21.04 -54.75 -21.24
C GLN A 18 20.98 -53.31 -21.77
N ARG A 19 21.98 -52.87 -22.54
CA ARG A 19 21.96 -51.57 -23.23
C ARG A 19 20.85 -51.48 -24.27
N ARG A 20 20.60 -52.53 -25.05
CA ARG A 20 19.48 -52.54 -26.00
C ARG A 20 18.14 -52.43 -25.29
N SER A 21 17.95 -53.18 -24.20
CA SER A 21 16.72 -53.11 -23.40
C SER A 21 16.52 -51.73 -22.76
N SER A 22 17.58 -51.11 -22.21
CA SER A 22 17.48 -49.78 -21.59
C SER A 22 17.20 -48.68 -22.61
N VAL A 23 17.79 -48.75 -23.81
CA VAL A 23 17.53 -47.79 -24.91
C VAL A 23 16.10 -47.94 -25.44
N ILE A 24 15.59 -49.15 -25.60
CA ILE A 24 14.19 -49.36 -26.03
C ILE A 24 13.21 -48.81 -24.98
N THR A 25 13.51 -49.05 -23.70
CA THR A 25 12.65 -48.60 -22.60
C THR A 25 12.66 -47.07 -22.47
N SER A 26 13.82 -46.41 -22.66
CA SER A 26 13.90 -44.94 -22.60
C SER A 26 13.18 -44.28 -23.78
N ILE A 27 13.23 -44.86 -24.98
CA ILE A 27 12.49 -44.37 -26.15
C ILE A 27 10.98 -44.52 -25.93
N MET A 28 10.52 -45.65 -25.40
CA MET A 28 9.11 -45.86 -25.06
C MET A 28 8.60 -44.84 -24.04
N ILE A 29 9.37 -44.56 -22.98
CA ILE A 29 9.00 -43.56 -21.97
C ILE A 29 8.96 -42.16 -22.60
N ALA A 30 9.94 -41.80 -23.42
CA ALA A 30 9.96 -40.50 -24.10
C ALA A 30 8.74 -40.31 -25.01
N LEU A 31 8.36 -41.33 -25.78
CA LEU A 31 7.17 -41.30 -26.63
C LEU A 31 5.87 -41.15 -25.81
N LEU A 32 5.77 -41.84 -24.68
CA LEU A 32 4.62 -41.72 -23.78
C LEU A 32 4.50 -40.32 -23.18
N VAL A 33 5.61 -39.73 -22.72
CA VAL A 33 5.63 -38.36 -22.18
C VAL A 33 5.24 -37.34 -23.24
N ILE A 34 5.78 -37.47 -24.47
CA ILE A 34 5.41 -36.58 -25.58
C ILE A 34 3.91 -36.73 -25.90
N SER A 35 3.39 -37.97 -25.94
CA SER A 35 1.95 -38.20 -26.21
C SER A 35 1.05 -37.58 -25.13
N LEU A 36 1.48 -37.64 -23.85
CA LEU A 36 0.76 -37.06 -22.73
C LEU A 36 0.74 -35.52 -22.82
N VAL A 37 1.87 -34.91 -23.16
CA VAL A 37 1.96 -33.45 -23.36
C VAL A 37 1.06 -33.02 -24.52
N VAL A 38 1.04 -33.76 -25.64
CA VAL A 38 0.15 -33.47 -26.76
C VAL A 38 -1.33 -33.60 -26.36
N LEU A 39 -1.70 -34.61 -25.58
CA LEU A 39 -3.07 -34.78 -25.07
C LEU A 39 -3.49 -33.64 -24.14
N VAL A 40 -2.61 -33.21 -23.23
CA VAL A 40 -2.87 -32.07 -22.32
C VAL A 40 -3.04 -30.78 -23.11
N LEU A 41 -2.17 -30.51 -24.10
CA LEU A 41 -2.29 -29.34 -24.96
C LEU A 41 -3.58 -29.37 -25.79
N LEU A 42 -3.97 -30.54 -26.29
CA LEU A 42 -5.21 -30.71 -27.06
C LEU A 42 -6.45 -30.49 -26.18
N PHE A 43 -6.43 -30.93 -24.92
CA PHE A 43 -7.50 -30.67 -23.95
C PHE A 43 -7.60 -29.19 -23.56
N ILE A 44 -6.50 -28.45 -23.55
CA ILE A 44 -6.48 -26.99 -23.31
C ILE A 44 -6.95 -26.21 -24.55
N LEU A 45 -6.64 -26.68 -25.77
CA LEU A 45 -7.04 -25.99 -27.00
C LEU A 45 -8.49 -26.23 -27.41
N LEU A 46 -9.04 -27.43 -27.15
CA LEU A 46 -10.42 -27.80 -27.56
C LEU A 46 -11.52 -26.85 -27.04
N PRO A 47 -11.51 -26.40 -25.77
CA PRO A 47 -12.51 -25.44 -25.26
C PRO A 47 -12.48 -24.08 -25.96
N ASN A 48 -11.32 -23.67 -26.50
CA ASN A 48 -11.14 -22.38 -27.16
C ASN A 48 -11.64 -22.34 -28.61
N LEU A 49 -11.90 -23.51 -29.22
CA LEU A 49 -12.43 -23.62 -30.58
C LEU A 49 -13.97 -23.71 -30.62
N MET A 50 -14.63 -23.83 -29.47
CA MET A 50 -16.10 -23.77 -29.37
C MET A 50 -16.54 -22.30 -29.38
N ILE A 51 -16.74 -21.73 -30.57
CA ILE A 51 -17.46 -20.47 -30.75
C ILE A 51 -18.89 -20.70 -30.27
N LYS A 52 -19.19 -20.31 -29.02
CA LYS A 52 -20.57 -20.18 -28.54
C LYS A 52 -21.16 -18.95 -29.19
N SER A 53 -21.98 -19.16 -30.22
CA SER A 53 -22.89 -18.12 -30.73
C SER A 53 -23.77 -17.66 -29.57
N PRO A 54 -23.81 -16.36 -29.22
CA PRO A 54 -24.71 -15.88 -28.19
C PRO A 54 -26.14 -16.02 -28.69
N THR A 55 -26.95 -16.80 -27.98
CA THR A 55 -28.40 -16.82 -28.17
C THR A 55 -28.93 -15.44 -27.80
N ILE A 56 -29.34 -14.66 -28.79
CA ILE A 56 -30.03 -13.38 -28.56
C ILE A 56 -31.40 -13.73 -27.97
N VAL A 57 -31.52 -13.64 -26.64
CA VAL A 57 -32.81 -13.65 -25.96
C VAL A 57 -33.38 -12.23 -26.09
N ALA A 58 -34.20 -12.03 -27.13
CA ALA A 58 -35.01 -10.83 -27.24
C ALA A 58 -36.06 -10.84 -26.13
N TYR A 59 -35.89 -10.01 -25.11
CA TYR A 59 -36.96 -9.66 -24.20
C TYR A 59 -37.97 -8.79 -24.96
N GLN A 60 -39.12 -9.37 -25.32
CA GLN A 60 -40.30 -8.55 -25.60
C GLN A 60 -40.75 -7.94 -24.28
N ALA A 61 -40.59 -6.63 -24.13
CA ALA A 61 -41.19 -5.89 -23.04
C ALA A 61 -42.71 -6.12 -23.09
N GLY A 62 -43.24 -6.77 -22.06
CA GLY A 62 -44.67 -6.81 -21.81
C GLY A 62 -45.18 -5.37 -21.67
N ALA A 63 -46.31 -5.08 -22.30
CA ALA A 63 -46.97 -3.78 -22.21
C ALA A 63 -47.12 -3.35 -20.75
N PRO A 64 -46.87 -2.07 -20.41
CA PRO A 64 -47.04 -1.59 -19.05
C PRO A 64 -48.49 -1.78 -18.63
N GLN A 65 -48.66 -2.46 -17.50
CA GLN A 65 -49.92 -2.54 -16.79
C GLN A 65 -50.23 -1.14 -16.24
N GLU A 66 -51.43 -0.62 -16.54
CA GLU A 66 -51.90 0.65 -16.01
C GLU A 66 -52.02 0.56 -14.48
N ASP A 67 -51.05 1.12 -13.77
CA ASP A 67 -51.20 1.43 -12.35
C ASP A 67 -52.05 2.70 -12.23
N THR A 68 -53.28 2.53 -11.75
CA THR A 68 -54.16 3.62 -11.32
C THR A 68 -53.46 4.44 -10.24
N MET A 69 -53.06 5.66 -10.57
CA MET A 69 -52.53 6.63 -9.61
C MET A 69 -53.68 7.15 -8.73
N ASP A 70 -53.61 6.89 -7.42
CA ASP A 70 -54.45 7.55 -6.42
C ASP A 70 -54.11 9.04 -6.38
N GLN A 71 -55.04 9.87 -6.85
CA GLN A 71 -54.89 11.33 -6.89
C GLN A 71 -55.08 11.90 -5.48
N LYS A 72 -53.98 12.32 -4.85
CA LYS A 72 -54.01 13.09 -3.60
C LYS A 72 -54.54 14.51 -3.89
N GLU A 73 -55.80 14.79 -3.54
CA GLU A 73 -56.38 16.13 -3.59
C GLU A 73 -55.61 17.08 -2.66
N VAL A 74 -54.92 18.06 -3.25
CA VAL A 74 -54.34 19.20 -2.54
C VAL A 74 -55.24 20.39 -2.83
N ASN A 75 -55.99 20.82 -1.81
CA ASN A 75 -56.95 21.92 -1.87
C ASN A 75 -56.21 23.28 -1.74
N PRO A 76 -56.06 24.10 -2.81
CA PRO A 76 -55.34 25.35 -2.74
C PRO A 76 -56.34 26.50 -2.51
N GLN A 77 -56.56 26.88 -1.25
CA GLN A 77 -57.15 28.19 -0.96
C GLN A 77 -56.10 29.29 -1.17
N ILE A 78 -56.20 29.97 -2.32
CA ILE A 78 -55.37 31.11 -2.69
C ILE A 78 -55.89 32.39 -2.00
N GLN A 79 -55.22 32.83 -0.94
CA GLN A 79 -55.31 34.22 -0.48
C GLN A 79 -54.38 35.10 -1.34
N ARG A 80 -54.96 35.97 -2.19
CA ARG A 80 -54.21 36.97 -2.97
C ARG A 80 -53.64 38.05 -2.05
N LYS A 81 -52.32 38.21 -2.02
CA LYS A 81 -51.66 39.44 -1.54
C LYS A 81 -51.50 40.44 -2.70
N PRO A 82 -51.64 41.76 -2.44
CA PRO A 82 -51.71 42.78 -3.49
C PRO A 82 -50.34 43.08 -4.14
N SER A 83 -50.42 43.55 -5.39
CA SER A 83 -49.32 43.91 -6.29
C SER A 83 -48.43 45.04 -5.75
N ALA A 84 -47.12 44.92 -5.98
CA ALA A 84 -46.15 45.98 -5.70
C ALA A 84 -46.24 47.12 -6.75
N PRO A 85 -46.03 48.39 -6.35
CA PRO A 85 -46.09 49.52 -7.27
C PRO A 85 -44.84 49.65 -8.14
N SER A 86 -45.05 50.16 -9.36
CA SER A 86 -44.07 50.45 -10.40
C SER A 86 -43.44 51.85 -10.23
N SER A 87 -42.11 51.94 -10.33
CA SER A 87 -41.29 53.08 -10.80
C SER A 87 -39.82 52.77 -10.45
N SER A 88 -38.77 53.00 -11.22
CA SER A 88 -38.52 53.87 -12.37
C SER A 88 -37.12 53.54 -12.93
N MET A 89 -36.94 53.80 -14.22
CA MET A 89 -35.73 53.60 -15.02
C MET A 89 -34.52 54.41 -14.52
N ALA A 90 -33.31 53.83 -14.60
CA ALA A 90 -32.06 54.59 -14.60
C ALA A 90 -31.01 53.99 -15.57
N LYS A 91 -31.01 54.61 -16.76
CA LYS A 91 -29.92 54.92 -17.70
C LYS A 91 -28.71 53.99 -17.85
N VAL A 92 -28.66 53.44 -19.06
CA VAL A 92 -27.53 52.87 -19.81
C VAL A 92 -26.35 53.84 -19.94
N ILE A 93 -25.12 53.36 -19.75
CA ILE A 93 -23.93 53.84 -20.46
C ILE A 93 -23.24 52.61 -21.07
N ALA A 94 -23.32 52.53 -22.39
CA ALA A 94 -22.55 51.61 -23.21
C ALA A 94 -21.19 52.25 -23.53
N SER A 95 -20.11 51.46 -23.45
CA SER A 95 -18.88 51.76 -24.19
C SER A 95 -18.53 50.54 -25.03
N THR A 96 -18.61 50.72 -26.34
CA THR A 96 -18.23 49.79 -27.39
C THR A 96 -16.74 49.95 -27.72
N THR A 97 -15.98 48.85 -27.65
CA THR A 97 -14.71 48.71 -28.37
C THR A 97 -14.60 47.27 -28.89
N PRO A 98 -14.51 47.04 -30.21
CA PRO A 98 -14.36 45.70 -30.78
C PRO A 98 -12.88 45.32 -30.96
N SER A 99 -12.52 44.08 -30.65
CA SER A 99 -11.30 43.43 -31.12
C SER A 99 -11.67 42.16 -31.92
N PRO A 100 -11.18 41.99 -33.16
CA PRO A 100 -11.48 40.82 -33.95
C PRO A 100 -10.38 39.76 -33.76
N THR A 101 -10.70 38.64 -33.11
CA THR A 101 -9.95 37.39 -33.32
C THR A 101 -10.86 36.20 -33.10
N ALA A 102 -11.23 35.55 -34.20
CA ALA A 102 -12.03 34.34 -34.22
C ALA A 102 -11.13 33.13 -33.93
N VAL A 103 -11.46 32.35 -32.90
CA VAL A 103 -10.97 30.99 -32.70
C VAL A 103 -12.19 30.07 -32.82
N PRO A 104 -12.19 29.05 -33.71
CA PRO A 104 -13.34 28.18 -33.88
C PRO A 104 -13.52 27.25 -32.67
N VAL A 105 -14.77 27.13 -32.20
CA VAL A 105 -15.20 26.14 -31.20
C VAL A 105 -15.77 24.94 -31.95
N PRO A 106 -15.27 23.70 -31.74
CA PRO A 106 -15.93 22.50 -32.24
C PRO A 106 -17.18 22.19 -31.41
N GLU A 107 -18.31 22.03 -32.09
CA GLU A 107 -19.54 21.47 -31.52
C GLU A 107 -19.32 19.99 -31.21
N THR A 108 -19.54 19.59 -29.95
CA THR A 108 -19.76 18.19 -29.59
C THR A 108 -21.03 18.10 -28.75
N GLU A 109 -22.05 17.52 -29.36
CA GLU A 109 -23.27 17.11 -28.68
C GLU A 109 -22.94 15.92 -27.77
N ALA A 110 -23.15 16.07 -26.47
CA ALA A 110 -23.26 14.95 -25.55
C ALA A 110 -24.49 15.19 -24.66
N GLN A 111 -25.54 14.40 -24.92
CA GLN A 111 -26.72 14.34 -24.08
C GLN A 111 -26.36 13.76 -22.70
N PRO A 112 -27.04 14.19 -21.63
CA PRO A 112 -26.73 13.78 -20.27
C PRO A 112 -27.36 12.40 -20.00
N ASN A 113 -26.55 11.38 -19.72
CA ASN A 113 -27.05 10.17 -19.09
C ASN A 113 -26.84 10.27 -17.58
N LEU A 114 -27.94 10.60 -16.91
CA LEU A 114 -28.17 10.41 -15.49
C LEU A 114 -28.41 8.91 -15.26
N ASP A 115 -27.38 8.17 -14.91
CA ASP A 115 -27.54 6.88 -14.22
C ASP A 115 -26.35 6.66 -13.27
N PHE A 116 -26.40 7.38 -12.15
CA PHE A 116 -25.46 7.17 -11.04
C PHE A 116 -26.11 6.19 -10.07
N GLY A 117 -26.11 4.92 -10.46
CA GLY A 117 -26.55 3.80 -9.65
C GLY A 117 -25.64 3.65 -8.43
N SER A 118 -26.20 3.98 -7.26
CA SER A 118 -25.75 3.50 -5.96
C SER A 118 -25.94 1.99 -5.90
N GLY A 119 -24.84 1.23 -5.83
CA GLY A 119 -24.89 -0.22 -5.60
C GLY A 119 -23.56 -0.72 -5.06
N ASP A 120 -23.60 -1.27 -3.85
CA ASP A 120 -22.55 -2.08 -3.26
C ASP A 120 -22.26 -3.30 -4.15
N ASP A 121 -21.26 -3.22 -5.02
CA ASP A 121 -20.52 -4.39 -5.50
C ASP A 121 -19.17 -3.96 -6.12
N PHE A 122 -18.08 -4.21 -5.39
CA PHE A 122 -16.73 -4.19 -5.97
C PHE A 122 -15.92 -5.33 -5.33
N GLY A 123 -16.37 -6.55 -5.60
CA GLY A 123 -15.65 -7.80 -5.37
C GLY A 123 -14.94 -8.32 -6.62
N GLU A 124 -13.73 -8.86 -6.41
CA GLU A 124 -13.16 -10.01 -7.12
C GLU A 124 -12.97 -9.99 -8.66
N GLY A 125 -11.78 -9.55 -9.09
CA GLY A 125 -11.08 -10.03 -10.30
C GLY A 125 -11.68 -9.62 -11.66
N TRP A 126 -10.99 -9.64 -12.80
CA TRP A 126 -9.72 -10.22 -13.22
C TRP A 126 -9.17 -9.37 -14.37
N GLY A 127 -7.85 -9.22 -14.45
CA GLY A 127 -7.13 -8.78 -15.65
C GLY A 127 -5.90 -9.64 -15.83
N ASN A 128 -6.05 -10.73 -16.59
CA ASN A 128 -4.99 -11.64 -17.01
C ASN A 128 -3.99 -10.88 -17.89
N GLY A 129 -2.86 -10.45 -17.31
CA GLY A 129 -1.70 -9.90 -18.01
C GLY A 129 -0.50 -10.81 -17.75
N GLY A 130 0.02 -11.42 -18.81
CA GLY A 130 0.94 -12.56 -18.80
C GLY A 130 2.07 -12.53 -17.77
N ASP A 131 2.23 -13.68 -17.14
CA ASP A 131 3.40 -14.11 -16.38
C ASP A 131 4.71 -13.85 -17.14
N GLY A 132 5.60 -13.12 -16.49
CA GLY A 132 6.98 -12.88 -16.94
C GLY A 132 7.96 -12.67 -15.79
N GLY A 133 7.61 -13.09 -14.56
CA GLY A 133 8.49 -13.04 -13.39
C GLY A 133 8.92 -14.44 -12.99
N GLY A 134 9.93 -15.00 -13.67
CA GLY A 134 10.55 -16.27 -13.29
C GLY A 134 11.25 -16.15 -11.93
N GLY A 135 10.53 -16.45 -10.86
CA GLY A 135 11.04 -16.50 -9.49
C GLY A 135 9.88 -16.86 -8.57
N GLY A 136 10.08 -17.74 -7.58
CA GLY A 136 9.02 -18.39 -6.77
C GLY A 136 8.13 -17.51 -5.89
N PHE A 137 7.71 -16.34 -6.39
CA PHE A 137 6.93 -15.30 -5.71
C PHE A 137 5.46 -15.25 -6.16
N GLY A 138 4.98 -16.24 -6.94
CA GLY A 138 3.62 -16.25 -7.50
C GLY A 138 2.50 -16.18 -6.45
N ASN A 139 2.76 -16.68 -5.24
CA ASN A 139 1.79 -16.69 -4.13
C ASN A 139 1.75 -15.38 -3.33
N ILE A 140 2.72 -14.47 -3.49
CA ILE A 140 2.71 -13.18 -2.80
C ILE A 140 1.59 -12.30 -3.37
N PRO A 141 0.82 -11.56 -2.54
CA PRO A 141 -0.17 -10.60 -3.02
C PRO A 141 0.38 -9.70 -4.12
N ALA A 142 -0.39 -9.46 -5.18
CA ALA A 142 0.05 -8.68 -6.35
C ALA A 142 0.63 -7.31 -5.96
N VAL A 143 0.08 -6.70 -4.90
CA VAL A 143 0.55 -5.43 -4.33
C VAL A 143 2.00 -5.44 -3.84
N MET A 144 2.51 -6.61 -3.44
CA MET A 144 3.85 -6.77 -2.86
C MET A 144 4.80 -7.54 -3.78
N ARG A 145 4.28 -8.25 -4.78
CA ARG A 145 5.08 -9.11 -5.67
C ARG A 145 6.04 -8.30 -6.55
N LYS A 146 5.60 -7.12 -7.00
CA LYS A 146 6.32 -6.30 -7.99
C LYS A 146 7.56 -5.58 -7.46
N ARG A 147 7.84 -5.66 -6.16
CA ARG A 147 9.12 -5.21 -5.56
C ARG A 147 10.15 -6.34 -5.39
N CYS A 148 9.80 -7.58 -5.73
CA CYS A 148 10.65 -8.75 -5.47
C CYS A 148 11.58 -9.13 -6.63
N SER A 149 11.25 -8.75 -7.86
CA SER A 149 12.21 -8.86 -8.97
C SER A 149 12.97 -7.53 -9.11
N PRO A 150 14.30 -7.56 -9.28
CA PRO A 150 15.08 -6.35 -9.59
C PRO A 150 14.55 -5.63 -10.83
N GLU A 151 14.13 -6.38 -11.85
CA GLU A 151 13.63 -5.82 -13.11
C GLU A 151 12.31 -5.06 -12.93
N ASP A 152 11.30 -5.65 -12.26
CA ASP A 152 10.03 -4.95 -12.00
C ASP A 152 10.24 -3.74 -11.09
N ARG A 153 11.14 -3.85 -10.10
CA ARG A 153 11.45 -2.75 -9.19
C ARG A 153 12.07 -1.58 -9.92
N MET A 154 13.09 -1.84 -10.73
CA MET A 154 13.77 -0.81 -11.54
C MET A 154 12.85 -0.20 -12.59
N GLN A 155 12.00 -1.01 -13.22
CA GLN A 155 10.99 -0.53 -14.15
C GLN A 155 10.04 0.47 -13.47
N ARG A 156 9.43 0.08 -12.34
CA ARG A 156 8.48 0.93 -11.60
C ARG A 156 9.12 2.20 -11.06
N LEU A 157 10.34 2.06 -10.57
CA LEU A 157 11.16 3.18 -10.15
C LEU A 157 11.30 4.21 -11.27
N LYS A 158 11.69 3.78 -12.48
CA LYS A 158 11.84 4.68 -13.64
C LYS A 158 10.50 5.27 -14.10
N GLU A 159 9.44 4.45 -14.16
CA GLU A 159 8.09 4.88 -14.56
C GLU A 159 7.52 5.97 -13.65
N ASN A 160 7.87 5.96 -12.36
CA ASN A 160 7.39 6.93 -11.37
C ASN A 160 8.40 8.07 -11.11
N GLY A 161 9.40 8.25 -11.98
CA GLY A 161 10.35 9.36 -11.88
C GLY A 161 11.43 9.20 -10.80
N GLY A 162 11.67 7.98 -10.32
CA GLY A 162 12.86 7.65 -9.53
C GLY A 162 14.09 7.45 -10.43
N THR A 163 15.27 7.37 -9.83
CA THR A 163 16.55 7.17 -10.55
C THR A 163 17.34 5.98 -9.98
N GLU A 164 18.32 5.47 -10.71
CA GLU A 164 19.11 4.31 -10.25
C GLU A 164 19.87 4.60 -8.94
N GLU A 165 20.15 5.89 -8.68
CA GLU A 165 20.67 6.36 -7.41
C GLU A 165 19.69 6.13 -6.25
N CYS A 166 18.37 6.16 -6.46
CA CYS A 166 17.38 5.80 -5.44
C CYS A 166 17.55 4.35 -5.00
N GLU A 167 17.66 3.42 -5.95
CA GLU A 167 17.87 2.00 -5.64
C GLU A 167 19.22 1.79 -4.94
N THR A 168 20.27 2.41 -5.46
CA THR A 168 21.61 2.35 -4.86
C THR A 168 21.60 2.88 -3.42
N ALA A 169 20.89 3.98 -3.17
CA ALA A 169 20.76 4.56 -1.84
C ALA A 169 20.00 3.63 -0.88
N VAL A 170 18.92 2.99 -1.33
CA VAL A 170 18.19 1.99 -0.54
C VAL A 170 19.11 0.84 -0.16
N VAL A 171 19.82 0.24 -1.12
CA VAL A 171 20.73 -0.89 -0.85
C VAL A 171 21.83 -0.52 0.14
N LYS A 172 22.46 0.66 0.00
CA LYS A 172 23.45 1.15 0.97
C LYS A 172 22.87 1.30 2.37
N ALA A 173 21.62 1.75 2.49
CA ALA A 173 20.94 1.86 3.78
C ALA A 173 20.72 0.49 4.43
N LEU A 174 20.30 -0.51 3.63
CA LEU A 174 20.13 -1.89 4.10
C LEU A 174 21.45 -2.52 4.53
N ASP A 175 22.56 -2.20 3.86
CA ASP A 175 23.90 -2.60 4.26
C ASP A 175 24.30 -1.99 5.60
N TRP A 176 24.08 -0.69 5.75
CA TRP A 176 24.33 0.01 7.01
C TRP A 176 23.49 -0.57 8.16
N LEU A 177 22.20 -0.82 7.93
CA LEU A 177 21.31 -1.44 8.91
C LEU A 177 21.83 -2.82 9.32
N GLN A 178 22.30 -3.64 8.37
CA GLN A 178 22.85 -4.96 8.66
C GLN A 178 24.07 -4.86 9.58
N THR A 179 24.99 -3.93 9.32
CA THR A 179 26.22 -3.76 10.13
C THR A 179 25.97 -3.17 11.52
N THR A 180 24.81 -2.55 11.73
CA THR A 180 24.45 -1.88 13.00
C THR A 180 23.36 -2.61 13.80
N GLN A 181 22.94 -3.80 13.35
CA GLN A 181 22.02 -4.65 14.12
C GLN A 181 22.70 -5.14 15.40
N ALA A 182 22.03 -5.01 16.54
CA ALA A 182 22.51 -5.59 17.79
C ALA A 182 22.46 -7.13 17.73
N GLY A 183 23.27 -7.83 18.52
CA GLY A 183 23.32 -9.30 18.52
C GLY A 183 22.00 -10.00 18.87
N GLU A 184 21.07 -9.28 19.51
CA GLU A 184 19.70 -9.75 19.81
C GLU A 184 18.70 -9.51 18.66
N GLY A 185 19.12 -8.95 17.53
CA GLY A 185 18.29 -8.69 16.36
C GLY A 185 17.61 -7.32 16.30
N SER A 186 17.89 -6.42 17.26
CA SER A 186 17.23 -5.12 17.37
C SER A 186 18.09 -3.94 16.90
N TRP A 187 17.46 -2.78 16.71
CA TRP A 187 18.15 -1.51 16.42
C TRP A 187 17.83 -0.41 17.44
N GLY A 188 18.80 0.49 17.60
CA GLY A 188 18.74 1.64 18.50
C GLY A 188 18.87 1.30 19.99
N ALA A 189 18.88 2.35 20.82
CA ALA A 189 19.08 2.23 22.26
C ALA A 189 17.77 2.35 23.07
N ASN A 190 16.96 3.36 22.73
CA ASN A 190 15.61 3.59 23.27
C ASN A 190 14.58 3.22 22.20
N TYR A 191 13.35 2.89 22.58
CA TYR A 191 12.27 2.54 21.65
C TYR A 191 12.66 1.46 20.61
N LYS A 192 13.45 0.47 21.05
CA LYS A 192 14.02 -0.60 20.21
C LYS A 192 12.96 -1.32 19.39
N VAL A 193 11.76 -1.49 19.94
CA VAL A 193 10.66 -2.17 19.25
C VAL A 193 10.18 -1.37 18.03
N ALA A 194 10.03 -0.06 18.13
CA ALA A 194 9.69 0.79 16.97
C ALA A 194 10.81 0.77 15.92
N TYR A 195 12.07 0.97 16.32
CA TYR A 195 13.18 1.03 15.37
C TYR A 195 13.41 -0.30 14.67
N THR A 196 13.25 -1.42 15.38
CA THR A 196 13.32 -2.75 14.78
C THR A 196 12.16 -2.99 13.82
N GLY A 197 10.95 -2.52 14.14
CA GLY A 197 9.82 -2.55 13.22
C GLY A 197 10.08 -1.75 11.94
N LEU A 198 10.61 -0.53 12.03
CA LEU A 198 10.93 0.28 10.85
C LEU A 198 12.06 -0.30 10.00
N ALA A 199 13.12 -0.79 10.63
CA ALA A 199 14.22 -1.45 9.92
C ALA A 199 13.74 -2.71 9.20
N LEU A 200 12.91 -3.53 9.87
CA LEU A 200 12.28 -4.69 9.25
C LEU A 200 11.37 -4.27 8.08
N LEU A 201 10.58 -3.21 8.23
CA LEU A 201 9.77 -2.68 7.14
C LEU A 201 10.64 -2.26 5.95
N ALA A 202 11.79 -1.61 6.14
CA ALA A 202 12.71 -1.25 5.05
C ALA A 202 13.21 -2.50 4.30
N TYR A 203 13.70 -3.52 5.01
CA TYR A 203 14.07 -4.78 4.36
C TYR A 203 12.92 -5.38 3.54
N LEU A 204 11.74 -5.51 4.13
CA LEU A 204 10.56 -6.05 3.44
C LEU A 204 10.09 -5.16 2.28
N GLY A 205 10.34 -3.85 2.36
CA GLY A 205 10.11 -2.84 1.34
C GLY A 205 10.85 -3.10 0.03
N HIS A 206 12.11 -3.50 0.17
CA HIS A 206 12.96 -3.99 -0.90
C HIS A 206 12.75 -5.49 -1.21
N CYS A 207 11.74 -6.12 -0.61
CA CYS A 207 11.46 -7.56 -0.67
C CYS A 207 12.64 -8.45 -0.19
N GLU A 208 13.37 -7.98 0.80
CA GLU A 208 14.32 -8.81 1.54
C GLU A 208 13.58 -9.61 2.61
N THR A 209 13.76 -10.93 2.60
CA THR A 209 13.01 -11.88 3.43
C THR A 209 13.97 -12.83 4.15
N PRO A 210 13.50 -13.71 5.05
CA PRO A 210 14.35 -14.75 5.63
C PRO A 210 15.07 -15.65 4.61
N LEU A 211 14.59 -15.72 3.36
CA LEU A 211 15.22 -16.47 2.28
C LEU A 211 16.26 -15.67 1.49
N SER A 212 16.44 -14.38 1.77
CA SER A 212 17.43 -13.55 1.08
C SER A 212 18.85 -14.03 1.37
N VAL A 213 19.67 -14.15 0.31
CA VAL A 213 21.06 -14.62 0.41
C VAL A 213 21.90 -13.73 1.33
N LYS A 214 21.74 -12.41 1.22
CA LYS A 214 22.55 -11.43 1.99
C LYS A 214 21.92 -11.05 3.32
N TYR A 215 20.62 -10.75 3.32
CA TYR A 215 19.95 -10.17 4.49
C TYR A 215 19.06 -11.16 5.26
N GLY A 216 18.99 -12.43 4.84
CA GLY A 216 18.07 -13.42 5.42
C GLY A 216 18.24 -13.61 6.92
N GLU A 217 19.48 -13.68 7.40
CA GLU A 217 19.77 -13.76 8.84
C GLU A 217 19.36 -12.48 9.58
N THR A 218 19.70 -11.30 9.04
CA THR A 218 19.33 -10.00 9.60
C THR A 218 17.82 -9.86 9.75
N VAL A 219 17.06 -10.22 8.71
CA VAL A 219 15.58 -10.21 8.71
C VAL A 219 15.03 -11.23 9.70
N THR A 220 15.57 -12.44 9.74
CA THR A 220 15.15 -13.49 10.68
C THR A 220 15.36 -13.06 12.13
N ASN A 221 16.49 -12.44 12.44
CA ASN A 221 16.80 -11.95 13.78
C ASN A 221 15.88 -10.80 14.20
N ALA A 222 15.56 -9.89 13.28
CA ALA A 222 14.61 -8.80 13.52
C ALA A 222 13.20 -9.32 13.84
N ILE A 223 12.71 -10.28 13.05
CA ILE A 223 11.40 -10.92 13.29
C ILE A 223 11.42 -11.64 14.64
N THR A 224 12.47 -12.42 14.90
CA THR A 224 12.61 -13.20 16.15
C THR A 224 12.63 -12.29 17.37
N TYR A 225 13.34 -11.15 17.31
CA TYR A 225 13.31 -10.14 18.37
C TYR A 225 11.89 -9.66 18.68
N LEU A 226 11.13 -9.26 17.66
CA LEU A 226 9.76 -8.76 17.83
C LEU A 226 8.81 -9.86 18.33
N VAL A 227 8.93 -11.09 17.83
CA VAL A 227 8.16 -12.24 18.32
C VAL A 227 8.45 -12.52 19.80
N ASN A 228 9.73 -12.51 20.20
CA ASN A 228 10.11 -12.70 21.60
C ASN A 228 9.56 -11.60 22.51
N GLN A 229 9.56 -10.35 22.03
CA GLN A 229 8.96 -9.23 22.76
C GLN A 229 7.44 -9.40 22.89
N SER A 230 6.75 -9.85 21.83
CA SER A 230 5.33 -10.17 21.87
C SER A 230 5.04 -11.27 22.90
N ALA A 231 5.78 -12.39 22.85
CA ALA A 231 5.61 -13.51 23.78
C ALA A 231 5.82 -13.08 25.24
N LYS A 232 6.88 -12.31 25.52
CA LYS A 232 7.19 -11.77 26.86
C LYS A 232 6.06 -10.90 27.42
N ASN A 233 5.42 -10.13 26.55
CA ASN A 233 4.46 -9.10 26.92
C ASN A 233 3.01 -9.45 26.54
N LYS A 234 2.73 -10.73 26.28
CA LYS A 234 1.39 -11.24 25.94
C LYS A 234 0.74 -10.49 24.77
N GLY A 235 1.48 -10.29 23.69
CA GLY A 235 1.01 -9.58 22.49
C GLY A 235 1.39 -8.11 22.41
N ARG A 236 1.70 -7.47 23.55
CA ARG A 236 2.03 -6.04 23.57
C ARG A 236 3.47 -5.82 23.10
N LEU A 237 3.65 -4.94 22.14
CA LEU A 237 4.94 -4.66 21.52
C LEU A 237 5.38 -3.26 21.96
N GLY A 238 6.37 -3.18 22.83
CA GLY A 238 6.91 -1.92 23.30
C GLY A 238 8.12 -2.14 24.19
N THR A 239 9.02 -1.16 24.23
CA THR A 239 10.22 -1.22 25.08
C THR A 239 9.85 -0.92 26.53
N ASP A 240 8.99 0.08 26.75
CA ASP A 240 8.41 0.43 28.05
C ASP A 240 6.89 0.61 27.91
N LEU A 241 6.12 -0.36 28.40
CA LEU A 241 4.66 -0.37 28.33
C LEU A 241 3.99 0.65 29.27
N GLN A 242 4.74 1.33 30.14
CA GLN A 242 4.21 2.42 30.96
C GLN A 242 4.32 3.79 30.27
N SER A 243 5.23 3.94 29.30
CA SER A 243 5.40 5.18 28.53
C SER A 243 4.17 5.53 27.72
N ASN A 244 3.84 6.82 27.58
CA ASN A 244 2.76 7.26 26.68
C ASN A 244 2.99 6.81 25.22
N GLN A 245 4.26 6.57 24.84
CA GLN A 245 4.68 6.31 23.48
C GLN A 245 4.62 4.83 23.07
N TRP A 246 4.35 3.90 24.00
CA TRP A 246 4.41 2.46 23.71
C TRP A 246 3.46 2.04 22.58
N VAL A 247 2.36 2.78 22.37
CA VAL A 247 1.38 2.53 21.30
C VAL A 247 1.95 2.77 19.89
N TYR A 248 2.93 3.67 19.75
CA TYR A 248 3.64 3.86 18.48
C TYR A 248 4.53 2.67 18.19
N GLU A 249 5.33 2.24 19.18
CA GLU A 249 6.14 1.02 19.06
C GLU A 249 5.27 -0.17 18.72
N HIS A 250 4.11 -0.28 19.36
CA HIS A 250 3.19 -1.38 19.15
C HIS A 250 2.64 -1.42 17.73
N ALA A 251 2.13 -0.29 17.24
CA ALA A 251 1.56 -0.22 15.90
C ALA A 251 2.63 -0.44 14.82
N ILE A 252 3.80 0.20 14.94
CA ILE A 252 4.92 0.04 14.00
C ILE A 252 5.41 -1.41 13.95
N ALA A 253 5.63 -2.03 15.12
CA ALA A 253 6.10 -3.41 15.17
C ALA A 253 5.03 -4.39 14.67
N THR A 254 3.75 -4.17 14.99
CA THR A 254 2.63 -4.99 14.51
C THR A 254 2.53 -4.93 12.98
N TYR A 255 2.69 -3.73 12.39
CA TYR A 255 2.78 -3.58 10.94
C TYR A 255 3.93 -4.44 10.39
N ALA A 256 5.14 -4.30 10.93
CA ALA A 256 6.32 -5.01 10.45
C ALA A 256 6.16 -6.54 10.51
N ILE A 257 5.66 -7.09 11.62
CA ILE A 257 5.49 -8.55 11.75
C ILE A 257 4.32 -9.08 10.91
N ALA A 258 3.27 -8.28 10.67
CA ALA A 258 2.18 -8.67 9.77
C ALA A 258 2.66 -8.74 8.30
N GLU A 259 3.48 -7.77 7.89
CA GLU A 259 4.13 -7.78 6.58
C GLU A 259 5.09 -8.97 6.45
N ALA A 260 5.92 -9.22 7.47
CA ALA A 260 6.82 -10.36 7.52
C ALA A 260 6.08 -11.70 7.44
N TYR A 261 4.97 -11.86 8.17
CA TYR A 261 4.14 -13.06 8.13
C TYR A 261 3.53 -13.28 6.76
N THR A 262 3.09 -12.22 6.08
CA THR A 262 2.58 -12.31 4.71
C THR A 262 3.64 -12.88 3.78
N PHE A 263 4.89 -12.39 3.84
CA PHE A 263 5.97 -12.98 3.05
C PHE A 263 6.29 -14.42 3.46
N CYS A 264 6.46 -14.67 4.76
CA CYS A 264 6.85 -15.99 5.27
C CYS A 264 5.84 -17.07 4.88
N SER A 265 4.54 -16.80 5.09
CA SER A 265 3.46 -17.74 4.73
C SER A 265 3.44 -18.06 3.24
N GLN A 266 3.56 -17.05 2.38
CA GLN A 266 3.51 -17.23 0.91
C GLN A 266 4.78 -17.87 0.33
N LEU A 267 5.91 -17.75 1.04
CA LEU A 267 7.19 -18.36 0.69
C LEU A 267 7.43 -19.72 1.37
N GLY A 268 6.47 -20.22 2.15
CA GLY A 268 6.61 -21.49 2.89
C GLY A 268 7.64 -21.45 4.03
N VAL A 269 8.00 -20.26 4.51
CA VAL A 269 8.85 -20.07 5.68
C VAL A 269 8.00 -20.08 6.94
N ASN A 270 8.27 -21.00 7.85
CA ASN A 270 7.62 -21.04 9.15
C ASN A 270 8.56 -20.52 10.24
N LEU A 271 8.26 -19.33 10.77
CA LEU A 271 8.93 -18.78 11.95
C LEU A 271 8.04 -18.98 13.19
N PRO A 272 8.50 -19.76 14.20
CA PRO A 272 7.71 -20.03 15.39
C PRO A 272 7.20 -18.77 16.08
N GLY A 273 5.93 -18.76 16.49
CA GLY A 273 5.30 -17.65 17.21
C GLY A 273 4.96 -16.42 16.35
N LEU A 274 5.36 -16.36 15.07
CA LEU A 274 5.10 -15.19 14.22
C LEU A 274 3.61 -14.94 14.00
N MET A 275 2.85 -15.97 13.63
CA MET A 275 1.40 -15.87 13.43
C MET A 275 0.68 -15.42 14.71
N GLU A 276 1.06 -16.00 15.86
CA GLU A 276 0.48 -15.66 17.16
C GLU A 276 0.81 -14.21 17.54
N ALA A 277 2.05 -13.76 17.32
CA ALA A 277 2.45 -12.39 17.57
C ALA A 277 1.65 -11.40 16.72
N VAL A 278 1.39 -11.72 15.44
CA VAL A 278 0.52 -10.91 14.55
C VAL A 278 -0.91 -10.89 15.05
N GLN A 279 -1.49 -12.04 15.40
CA GLN A 279 -2.86 -12.14 15.90
C GLN A 279 -3.05 -11.31 17.18
N LEU A 280 -2.16 -11.46 18.15
CA LEU A 280 -2.24 -10.74 19.41
C LEU A 280 -1.97 -9.25 19.23
N GLY A 281 -0.99 -8.88 18.39
CA GLY A 281 -0.67 -7.49 18.08
C GLY A 281 -1.84 -6.76 17.43
N GLY A 282 -2.36 -7.30 16.31
CA GLY A 282 -3.49 -6.71 15.62
C GLY A 282 -4.75 -6.66 16.49
N GLN A 283 -5.02 -7.70 17.28
CA GLN A 283 -6.17 -7.69 18.19
C GLN A 283 -6.01 -6.67 19.31
N THR A 284 -4.79 -6.46 19.84
CA THR A 284 -4.51 -5.42 20.84
C THR A 284 -4.78 -4.02 20.30
N ILE A 285 -4.46 -3.75 19.02
CA ILE A 285 -4.81 -2.47 18.39
C ILE A 285 -6.34 -2.31 18.31
N ILE A 286 -7.06 -3.33 17.87
CA ILE A 286 -8.53 -3.26 17.75
C ILE A 286 -9.19 -3.06 19.11
N ASP A 287 -8.79 -3.84 20.11
CA ASP A 287 -9.34 -3.78 21.46
C ASP A 287 -8.93 -2.47 22.18
N GLY A 288 -7.85 -1.83 21.75
CA GLY A 288 -7.39 -0.53 22.25
C GLY A 288 -8.07 0.69 21.62
N GLN A 289 -9.04 0.50 20.73
CA GLN A 289 -9.82 1.59 20.13
C GLN A 289 -10.81 2.16 21.16
N ASN A 290 -10.90 3.48 21.23
CA ASN A 290 -11.76 4.13 22.20
C ASN A 290 -13.22 4.27 21.74
N ALA A 291 -14.10 4.70 22.65
CA ALA A 291 -15.53 4.88 22.37
C ALA A 291 -15.87 6.00 21.38
N ALA A 292 -14.90 6.85 21.00
CA ALA A 292 -15.02 7.85 19.95
C ALA A 292 -14.48 7.35 18.60
N GLY A 293 -14.13 6.07 18.49
CA GLY A 293 -13.70 5.42 17.26
C GLY A 293 -12.23 5.62 16.90
N GLY A 294 -11.46 6.38 17.69
CA GLY A 294 -10.04 6.60 17.42
C GLY A 294 -9.13 5.92 18.43
N TRP A 295 -7.86 6.33 18.41
CA TRP A 295 -6.84 5.89 19.34
C TRP A 295 -6.12 7.08 19.96
N THR A 296 -5.66 6.90 21.18
CA THR A 296 -4.87 7.88 21.93
C THR A 296 -3.64 7.19 22.55
N TYR A 297 -2.87 7.96 23.30
CA TYR A 297 -1.76 7.42 24.07
C TYR A 297 -2.20 6.33 25.03
N ARG A 298 -1.33 5.32 25.15
CA ARG A 298 -1.52 4.14 26.00
C ARG A 298 -2.77 3.30 25.71
N PHE A 299 -3.47 3.54 24.59
CA PHE A 299 -4.80 2.98 24.33
C PHE A 299 -5.74 3.24 25.51
N ALA A 300 -5.69 4.45 26.06
CA ALA A 300 -6.60 4.85 27.12
C ALA A 300 -8.05 4.90 26.61
N GLU A 301 -9.00 4.56 27.48
CA GLU A 301 -10.44 4.60 27.19
C GLU A 301 -11.02 6.04 27.22
N ASP A 302 -10.18 7.05 26.93
CA ASP A 302 -10.65 8.43 26.79
C ASP A 302 -11.34 8.64 25.43
N ARG A 303 -11.99 9.78 25.20
CA ARG A 303 -12.62 10.11 23.91
C ARG A 303 -11.68 10.91 22.98
N ARG A 304 -10.38 10.93 23.25
CA ARG A 304 -9.39 11.72 22.50
C ARG A 304 -8.93 10.90 21.29
N ASN A 305 -9.00 11.49 20.10
CA ASN A 305 -8.58 10.83 18.87
C ASN A 305 -7.31 11.49 18.34
N ASP A 306 -6.15 10.87 18.60
CA ASP A 306 -4.84 11.39 18.19
C ASP A 306 -4.48 10.94 16.77
N SER A 307 -4.54 11.86 15.81
CA SER A 307 -4.27 11.59 14.39
C SER A 307 -2.93 10.91 14.13
N SER A 308 -1.90 11.15 14.95
CA SER A 308 -0.60 10.51 14.76
C SER A 308 -0.57 9.05 15.23
N VAL A 309 -1.33 8.71 16.29
CA VAL A 309 -1.51 7.32 16.73
C VAL A 309 -2.46 6.58 15.78
N MET A 310 -3.55 7.24 15.35
CA MET A 310 -4.50 6.69 14.38
C MET A 310 -3.80 6.31 13.06
N ALA A 311 -2.83 7.10 12.61
CA ALA A 311 -2.07 6.83 11.39
C ALA A 311 -1.32 5.50 11.42
N TRP A 312 -0.57 5.25 12.49
CA TRP A 312 0.19 4.00 12.62
C TRP A 312 -0.71 2.80 12.85
N THR A 313 -1.74 2.96 13.68
CA THR A 313 -2.69 1.87 13.96
C THR A 313 -3.46 1.44 12.71
N LEU A 314 -3.95 2.37 11.90
CA LEU A 314 -4.65 2.03 10.66
C LEU A 314 -3.75 1.40 9.58
N GLN A 315 -2.47 1.77 9.52
CA GLN A 315 -1.48 1.07 8.67
C GLN A 315 -1.25 -0.36 9.16
N ALA A 316 -1.05 -0.53 10.48
CA ALA A 316 -0.85 -1.85 11.07
C ALA A 316 -2.06 -2.77 10.85
N LEU A 317 -3.29 -2.26 11.04
CA LEU A 317 -4.52 -2.99 10.76
C LEU A 317 -4.66 -3.36 9.28
N LYS A 318 -4.23 -2.47 8.37
CA LYS A 318 -4.22 -2.78 6.93
C LYS A 318 -3.25 -3.92 6.62
N ALA A 319 -2.05 -3.90 7.20
CA ALA A 319 -1.10 -5.00 7.05
C ALA A 319 -1.62 -6.30 7.66
N CYS A 320 -2.26 -6.24 8.83
CA CYS A 320 -2.95 -7.38 9.45
C CYS A 320 -4.02 -7.95 8.51
N LYS A 321 -4.83 -7.11 7.86
CA LYS A 321 -5.83 -7.56 6.88
C LYS A 321 -5.21 -8.31 5.70
N HIS A 322 -4.01 -7.95 5.26
CA HIS A 322 -3.31 -8.65 4.17
C HIS A 322 -2.81 -10.05 4.54
N THR A 323 -2.71 -10.37 5.84
CA THR A 323 -2.25 -11.69 6.28
C THR A 323 -3.27 -12.80 6.07
N GLY A 324 -4.56 -12.47 5.91
CA GLY A 324 -5.66 -13.43 5.91
C GLY A 324 -5.98 -14.04 7.29
N ILE A 325 -5.32 -13.58 8.36
CA ILE A 325 -5.68 -13.93 9.74
C ILE A 325 -6.99 -13.22 10.10
N GLU A 326 -7.90 -13.94 10.76
CA GLU A 326 -9.17 -13.38 11.21
C GLU A 326 -9.00 -12.56 12.50
N PHE A 327 -9.59 -11.36 12.50
CA PHE A 327 -9.55 -10.44 13.64
C PHE A 327 -10.96 -9.98 14.00
N ARG A 328 -11.28 -10.00 15.29
CA ARG A 328 -12.61 -9.57 15.74
C ARG A 328 -12.76 -8.07 15.50
N ASN A 329 -13.87 -7.65 14.92
CA ASN A 329 -14.24 -6.24 14.70
C ASN A 329 -13.31 -5.44 13.77
N MET A 330 -12.39 -6.06 13.01
CA MET A 330 -11.42 -5.37 12.15
C MET A 330 -12.06 -4.33 11.21
N THR A 331 -13.10 -4.71 10.46
CA THR A 331 -13.76 -3.82 9.51
C THR A 331 -14.42 -2.62 10.19
N LYS A 332 -15.03 -2.84 11.37
CA LYS A 332 -15.63 -1.76 12.16
C LYS A 332 -14.55 -0.83 12.69
N ALA A 333 -13.48 -1.38 13.26
CA ALA A 333 -12.39 -0.59 13.81
C ALA A 333 -11.72 0.30 12.76
N ALA A 334 -11.48 -0.24 11.56
CA ALA A 334 -10.94 0.54 10.45
C ALA A 334 -11.87 1.68 10.02
N ARG A 335 -13.18 1.41 9.89
CA ARG A 335 -14.18 2.42 9.54
C ARG A 335 -14.22 3.55 10.57
N ASP A 336 -14.39 3.21 11.83
CA ASP A 336 -14.48 4.18 12.93
C ASP A 336 -13.20 5.04 13.04
N GLY A 337 -12.04 4.44 12.76
CA GLY A 337 -10.77 5.14 12.70
C GLY A 337 -10.69 6.18 11.57
N LEU A 338 -11.24 5.87 10.39
CA LEU A 338 -11.32 6.82 9.28
C LEU A 338 -12.31 7.95 9.59
N ASP A 339 -13.45 7.64 10.20
CA ASP A 339 -14.44 8.63 10.64
C ASP A 339 -13.83 9.58 11.70
N ALA A 340 -13.02 9.05 12.62
CA ALA A 340 -12.28 9.83 13.60
C ALA A 340 -11.24 10.78 12.94
N PHE A 341 -10.57 10.36 11.87
CA PHE A 341 -9.70 11.22 11.06
C PHE A 341 -10.49 12.34 10.37
N GLU A 342 -11.66 12.04 9.83
CA GLU A 342 -12.54 13.03 9.21
C GLU A 342 -12.99 14.09 10.23
N GLY A 343 -13.33 13.69 11.46
CA GLY A 343 -13.65 14.60 12.55
C GLY A 343 -12.50 15.54 12.94
N ASN A 344 -11.26 15.16 12.63
CA ASN A 344 -10.06 15.97 12.84
C ASN A 344 -9.70 16.85 11.63
N GLN A 345 -10.45 16.83 10.52
CA GLN A 345 -10.16 17.64 9.35
C GLN A 345 -10.78 19.05 9.43
N HIS A 346 -9.92 20.06 9.28
CA HIS A 346 -10.29 21.46 9.10
C HIS A 346 -10.91 21.73 7.72
N ALA A 347 -11.69 22.81 7.60
CA ALA A 347 -12.26 23.26 6.32
C ALA A 347 -11.20 23.53 5.22
N SER A 348 -9.95 23.88 5.60
CA SER A 348 -8.84 24.07 4.67
C SER A 348 -8.29 22.76 4.07
N GLY A 349 -8.75 21.59 4.55
CA GLY A 349 -8.20 20.28 4.23
C GLY A 349 -7.11 19.79 5.18
N ALA A 350 -6.65 20.66 6.09
CA ALA A 350 -5.62 20.31 7.06
C ALA A 350 -6.20 19.39 8.13
N ILE A 351 -5.46 18.36 8.54
CA ILE A 351 -5.87 17.49 9.66
C ILE A 351 -5.11 17.93 10.92
N GLY A 352 -5.86 18.15 12.00
CA GLY A 352 -5.30 18.50 13.31
C GLY A 352 -4.97 17.27 14.16
N TYR A 353 -4.35 17.49 15.32
CA TYR A 353 -3.89 16.41 16.20
C TYR A 353 -5.03 15.68 16.91
N THR A 354 -5.96 16.42 17.51
CA THR A 354 -7.06 15.87 18.35
C THR A 354 -8.40 16.55 18.09
N GLY A 355 -8.48 17.22 16.93
CA GLY A 355 -9.61 18.01 16.49
C GLY A 355 -9.23 18.78 15.23
N PRO A 356 -10.13 19.60 14.69
CA PRO A 356 -9.96 20.26 13.39
C PRO A 356 -8.98 21.45 13.41
N THR A 357 -8.28 21.73 14.51
CA THR A 357 -7.30 22.81 14.57
C THR A 357 -5.94 22.32 14.05
N PRO A 358 -5.46 22.82 12.90
CA PRO A 358 -4.17 22.40 12.36
C PRO A 358 -3.00 22.98 13.16
N LYS A 359 -1.86 22.27 13.13
CA LYS A 359 -0.59 22.72 13.71
C LYS A 359 0.42 22.96 12.58
N GLY A 360 1.19 24.05 12.68
CA GLY A 360 2.19 24.39 11.66
C GLY A 360 1.54 24.64 10.30
N ASP A 361 2.17 24.12 9.24
CA ASP A 361 1.62 24.18 7.87
C ASP A 361 0.48 23.18 7.60
N GLY A 362 0.19 22.31 8.57
CA GLY A 362 -0.86 21.29 8.52
C GLY A 362 -0.53 20.08 7.64
N THR A 363 0.65 19.98 7.05
CA THR A 363 0.95 18.97 6.02
C THR A 363 1.17 17.57 6.59
N THR A 364 1.89 17.44 7.71
CA THR A 364 2.26 16.16 8.36
C THR A 364 1.07 15.22 8.58
N LEU A 365 0.07 15.68 9.34
CA LEU A 365 -1.09 14.86 9.69
C LEU A 365 -2.10 14.77 8.55
N SER A 366 -2.08 15.74 7.63
CA SER A 366 -2.87 15.64 6.39
C SER A 366 -2.35 14.52 5.51
N ALA A 367 -1.02 14.38 5.37
CA ALA A 367 -0.40 13.28 4.66
C ALA A 367 -0.74 11.93 5.31
N ALA A 368 -0.66 11.86 6.64
CA ALA A 368 -1.01 10.66 7.39
C ALA A 368 -2.47 10.23 7.18
N GLY A 369 -3.42 11.17 7.30
CA GLY A 369 -4.83 10.88 7.06
C GLY A 369 -5.12 10.55 5.60
N ALA A 370 -4.52 11.27 4.64
CA ALA A 370 -4.68 10.97 3.22
C ALA A 370 -4.26 9.52 2.89
N LEU A 371 -3.08 9.12 3.38
CA LEU A 371 -2.58 7.76 3.21
C LEU A 371 -3.54 6.74 3.83
N CYS A 372 -4.04 6.97 5.04
CA CYS A 372 -4.95 6.02 5.69
C CYS A 372 -6.23 5.81 4.87
N PHE A 373 -6.84 6.88 4.34
CA PHE A 373 -8.02 6.75 3.47
C PHE A 373 -7.68 5.97 2.20
N GLN A 374 -6.56 6.27 1.53
CA GLN A 374 -6.14 5.54 0.32
C GLN A 374 -5.87 4.05 0.59
N LEU A 375 -5.16 3.72 1.68
CA LEU A 375 -4.88 2.33 2.06
C LEU A 375 -6.15 1.51 2.29
N TRP A 376 -7.22 2.15 2.76
CA TRP A 376 -8.49 1.51 3.04
C TRP A 376 -9.52 1.63 1.89
N GLY A 377 -9.07 1.95 0.67
CA GLY A 377 -9.93 1.96 -0.53
C GLY A 377 -10.92 3.13 -0.55
N LYS A 378 -10.53 4.26 0.03
CA LYS A 378 -11.32 5.50 0.11
C LYS A 378 -10.59 6.68 -0.52
N GLU A 379 -9.77 6.43 -1.55
CA GLU A 379 -9.01 7.43 -2.30
C GLU A 379 -9.90 8.52 -2.93
N ALA A 380 -11.11 8.16 -3.37
CA ALA A 380 -12.09 9.10 -3.93
C ALA A 380 -12.77 9.99 -2.86
N HIS A 381 -12.58 9.70 -1.57
CA HIS A 381 -13.22 10.43 -0.48
C HIS A 381 -12.75 11.90 -0.42
N SER A 382 -13.57 12.77 0.17
CA SER A 382 -13.25 14.20 0.22
C SER A 382 -12.01 14.51 1.08
N VAL A 383 -11.79 13.71 2.14
CA VAL A 383 -10.67 13.85 3.08
C VAL A 383 -9.30 13.78 2.39
N PRO A 384 -8.91 12.65 1.73
CA PRO A 384 -7.61 12.56 1.06
C PRO A 384 -7.46 13.59 -0.06
N ARG A 385 -8.52 13.87 -0.83
CA ARG A 385 -8.48 14.89 -1.89
C ARG A 385 -8.14 16.29 -1.37
N LYS A 386 -8.76 16.72 -0.27
CA LYS A 386 -8.48 18.02 0.35
C LYS A 386 -7.08 18.04 0.97
N ALA A 387 -6.68 16.95 1.63
CA ALA A 387 -5.37 16.80 2.23
C ALA A 387 -4.24 16.86 1.17
N CYS A 388 -4.33 16.10 0.08
CA CYS A 388 -3.35 16.13 -1.02
C CYS A 388 -3.23 17.52 -1.67
N LYS A 389 -4.35 18.24 -1.83
CA LYS A 389 -4.33 19.65 -2.28
C LYS A 389 -3.59 20.57 -1.32
N LEU A 390 -3.78 20.39 -0.02
CA LEU A 390 -3.07 21.15 0.99
C LEU A 390 -1.57 20.82 1.02
N ILE A 391 -1.23 19.54 0.94
CA ILE A 391 0.16 19.05 0.87
C ILE A 391 0.87 19.70 -0.33
N ASN A 392 0.31 19.59 -1.53
CA ASN A 392 0.91 20.16 -2.75
C ASN A 392 1.14 21.66 -2.67
N LYS A 393 0.32 22.39 -1.92
CA LYS A 393 0.43 23.85 -1.79
C LYS A 393 1.48 24.26 -0.75
N ASN A 394 1.60 23.50 0.33
CA ASN A 394 2.26 23.97 1.54
C ASN A 394 3.53 23.21 1.89
N ILE A 395 3.68 21.95 1.44
CA ILE A 395 4.81 21.10 1.84
C ILE A 395 6.12 21.64 1.27
N LYS A 396 7.16 21.56 2.08
CA LYS A 396 8.51 22.03 1.77
C LYS A 396 9.50 20.97 2.20
N PHE A 397 10.65 20.93 1.56
CA PHE A 397 11.72 20.01 1.90
C PHE A 397 13.06 20.73 1.84
N ASP A 398 13.78 20.72 2.96
CA ASP A 398 15.19 21.10 3.04
C ASP A 398 15.84 20.24 4.11
N TRP A 399 16.75 19.34 3.75
CA TRP A 399 17.36 18.39 4.69
C TRP A 399 18.06 19.06 5.89
N LYS A 400 18.71 20.20 5.65
CA LYS A 400 19.52 20.90 6.66
C LYS A 400 18.75 22.02 7.36
N GLY A 401 17.57 22.35 6.87
CA GLY A 401 16.74 23.44 7.38
C GLY A 401 15.73 23.00 8.43
N LYS A 402 14.79 23.90 8.70
CA LYS A 402 13.65 23.64 9.60
C LYS A 402 12.53 22.83 8.93
N ASP A 403 12.52 22.81 7.59
CA ASP A 403 11.51 22.19 6.73
C ASP A 403 11.91 20.73 6.40
N THR A 404 12.42 19.98 7.40
CA THR A 404 12.82 18.56 7.29
C THR A 404 11.96 17.64 8.18
N ASP A 405 10.64 17.75 8.10
CA ASP A 405 9.78 16.83 8.84
C ASP A 405 9.72 15.45 8.15
N LEU A 406 10.77 14.63 8.29
CA LEU A 406 10.84 13.31 7.65
C LEU A 406 9.67 12.40 8.04
N TYR A 407 9.12 12.59 9.23
CA TYR A 407 7.90 11.90 9.64
C TYR A 407 6.72 12.26 8.73
N GLY A 408 6.51 13.56 8.47
CA GLY A 408 5.53 14.03 7.49
C GLY A 408 5.83 13.56 6.07
N HIS A 409 7.09 13.60 5.64
CA HIS A 409 7.50 13.17 4.30
C HIS A 409 7.41 11.66 4.07
N TYR A 410 7.55 10.84 5.11
CA TYR A 410 7.25 9.42 5.05
C TYR A 410 5.80 9.16 4.64
N TYR A 411 4.85 9.89 5.23
CA TYR A 411 3.46 9.80 4.81
C TYR A 411 3.20 10.46 3.46
N ALA A 412 3.79 11.63 3.22
CA ALA A 412 3.53 12.41 2.01
C ALA A 412 4.05 11.69 0.76
N SER A 413 5.23 11.06 0.81
CA SER A 413 5.76 10.26 -0.30
C SER A 413 4.80 9.16 -0.74
N GLN A 414 4.23 8.43 0.21
CA GLN A 414 3.24 7.39 -0.06
C GLN A 414 1.89 7.99 -0.52
N ALA A 415 1.41 9.04 0.15
CA ALA A 415 0.11 9.62 -0.17
C ALA A 415 0.09 10.29 -1.55
N MET A 416 1.18 10.97 -1.91
CA MET A 416 1.29 11.72 -3.15
C MET A 416 1.54 10.80 -4.35
N ILE A 417 2.34 9.73 -4.21
CA ILE A 417 2.48 8.75 -5.30
C ILE A 417 1.15 8.01 -5.57
N ASN A 418 0.40 7.67 -4.51
CA ASN A 418 -0.93 7.08 -4.65
C ASN A 418 -1.95 8.04 -5.28
N TYR A 419 -1.80 9.35 -5.05
CA TYR A 419 -2.64 10.37 -5.67
C TYR A 419 -2.26 10.61 -7.14
N GLY A 420 -0.98 10.43 -7.49
CA GLY A 420 -0.49 10.40 -8.86
C GLY A 420 -0.51 11.75 -9.60
N GLY A 421 -0.30 11.67 -10.92
CA GLY A 421 -0.33 12.81 -11.82
C GLY A 421 0.65 13.93 -11.45
N ARG A 422 0.24 15.18 -11.72
CA ARG A 422 1.06 16.38 -11.43
C ARG A 422 1.44 16.50 -9.95
N PHE A 423 0.56 16.04 -9.04
CA PHE A 423 0.80 16.10 -7.60
C PHE A 423 2.00 15.23 -7.20
N TRP A 424 2.08 14.01 -7.73
CA TRP A 424 3.25 13.17 -7.53
C TRP A 424 4.50 13.76 -8.17
N GLN A 425 4.41 14.25 -9.42
CA GLN A 425 5.55 14.82 -10.13
C GLN A 425 6.20 15.99 -9.36
N GLU A 426 5.39 16.96 -8.92
CA GLU A 426 5.86 18.11 -8.14
C GLU A 426 6.44 17.71 -6.78
N TYR A 427 5.80 16.76 -6.08
CA TYR A 427 6.31 16.27 -4.80
C TYR A 427 7.62 15.49 -4.98
N ASN A 428 7.70 14.64 -6.00
CA ASN A 428 8.88 13.82 -6.29
C ASN A 428 10.11 14.68 -6.57
N GLU A 429 9.96 15.71 -7.41
CA GLU A 429 10.99 16.72 -7.67
C GLU A 429 11.44 17.45 -6.39
N LEU A 430 10.51 17.71 -5.46
CA LEU A 430 10.79 18.39 -4.21
C LEU A 430 11.71 17.58 -3.26
N PHE A 431 11.44 16.28 -3.08
CA PHE A 431 12.11 15.51 -2.02
C PHE A 431 13.27 14.61 -2.50
N ARG A 432 13.19 14.07 -3.72
CA ARG A 432 14.08 12.98 -4.18
C ARG A 432 15.55 13.39 -4.13
N ASP A 433 15.92 14.45 -4.84
CA ASP A 433 17.33 14.84 -5.03
C ASP A 433 17.94 15.34 -3.72
N GLY A 434 17.16 16.08 -2.92
CA GLY A 434 17.61 16.51 -1.59
C GLY A 434 17.83 15.34 -0.62
N THR A 435 17.00 14.29 -0.71
CA THR A 435 17.17 13.06 0.09
C THR A 435 18.42 12.30 -0.36
N LEU A 436 18.62 12.13 -1.66
CA LEU A 436 19.79 11.43 -2.21
C LEU A 436 21.10 12.17 -1.87
N ALA A 437 21.13 13.49 -2.05
CA ALA A 437 22.30 14.31 -1.77
C ALA A 437 22.69 14.34 -0.28
N ALA A 438 21.77 14.01 0.62
CA ALA A 438 22.01 13.99 2.05
C ALA A 438 22.59 12.65 2.55
N GLN A 439 22.55 11.57 1.77
CA GLN A 439 23.02 10.27 2.23
C GLN A 439 24.52 10.29 2.53
N ASN A 440 24.93 9.72 3.67
CA ASN A 440 26.34 9.53 4.01
C ASN A 440 26.96 8.40 3.17
N ASN A 441 28.28 8.40 3.06
CA ASN A 441 29.02 7.35 2.33
C ASN A 441 28.80 5.94 2.89
N ASP A 442 28.51 5.82 4.18
CA ASP A 442 28.24 4.54 4.85
C ASP A 442 26.82 4.01 4.61
N GLY A 443 25.95 4.78 3.93
CA GLY A 443 24.57 4.42 3.63
C GLY A 443 23.52 4.96 4.61
N SER A 444 23.96 5.49 5.76
CA SER A 444 23.07 6.18 6.71
C SER A 444 22.67 7.57 6.21
N TRP A 445 21.70 8.18 6.89
CA TRP A 445 21.42 9.61 6.73
C TRP A 445 21.76 10.39 8.01
N PRO A 446 22.36 11.59 7.88
CA PRO A 446 22.65 12.43 9.03
C PRO A 446 21.37 12.96 9.66
N LEU A 447 21.43 13.28 10.95
CA LEU A 447 20.30 13.91 11.63
C LEU A 447 19.89 15.20 10.88
N PRO A 448 18.59 15.40 10.62
CA PRO A 448 18.10 16.55 9.88
C PRO A 448 18.23 17.85 10.69
N GLY A 449 18.10 19.00 10.03
CA GLY A 449 18.14 20.31 10.69
C GLY A 449 17.04 20.50 11.74
N ASN A 450 15.90 19.83 11.57
CA ASN A 450 14.82 19.75 12.54
C ASN A 450 14.72 18.34 13.13
N THR A 451 15.07 18.19 14.42
CA THR A 451 15.05 16.90 15.14
C THR A 451 13.74 16.61 15.89
N GLY A 452 12.65 17.34 15.56
CA GLY A 452 11.31 17.07 16.06
C GLY A 452 10.80 15.66 15.74
N HIS A 453 9.68 15.25 16.34
CA HIS A 453 9.04 13.93 16.09
C HIS A 453 9.96 12.70 16.28
N GLY A 454 10.98 12.80 17.13
CA GLY A 454 11.93 11.69 17.39
C GLY A 454 13.10 11.61 16.40
N LEU A 455 13.25 12.57 15.48
CA LEU A 455 14.33 12.63 14.48
C LEU A 455 15.73 12.93 15.06
N GLY A 456 15.92 12.75 16.37
CA GLY A 456 17.22 12.77 17.03
C GLY A 456 17.97 11.44 17.02
N ASN A 457 17.47 10.43 16.28
CA ASN A 457 18.07 9.09 16.20
C ASN A 457 18.40 8.71 14.74
N VAL A 458 19.63 8.27 14.50
CA VAL A 458 20.13 7.95 13.15
C VAL A 458 19.46 6.73 12.52
N HIS A 459 19.12 5.70 13.31
CA HIS A 459 18.37 4.54 12.80
C HIS A 459 16.98 4.95 12.33
N TYR A 460 16.30 5.79 13.11
CA TYR A 460 14.99 6.30 12.74
C TYR A 460 15.02 7.13 11.45
N VAL A 461 15.94 8.10 11.39
CA VAL A 461 16.14 8.97 10.21
C VAL A 461 16.47 8.15 8.97
N THR A 462 17.40 7.20 9.10
CA THR A 462 17.80 6.31 8.00
C THR A 462 16.62 5.46 7.53
N CYS A 463 15.87 4.83 8.45
CA CYS A 463 14.71 4.03 8.06
C CYS A 463 13.64 4.86 7.34
N LEU A 464 13.31 6.06 7.83
CA LEU A 464 12.33 6.92 7.16
C LEU A 464 12.79 7.34 5.75
N ALA A 465 14.06 7.73 5.61
CA ALA A 465 14.62 8.08 4.30
C ALA A 465 14.60 6.91 3.33
N THR A 466 14.95 5.70 3.79
CA THR A 466 14.87 4.47 3.00
C THR A 466 13.42 4.20 2.58
N LEU A 467 12.47 4.21 3.51
CA LEU A 467 11.05 3.97 3.24
C LEU A 467 10.46 5.00 2.27
N MET A 468 10.90 6.26 2.34
CA MET A 468 10.53 7.32 1.38
C MET A 468 11.05 7.03 -0.03
N LEU A 469 12.24 6.44 -0.17
CA LEU A 469 12.81 6.05 -1.46
C LEU A 469 12.27 4.71 -1.99
N GLU A 470 11.64 3.89 -1.15
CA GLU A 470 11.01 2.64 -1.57
C GLU A 470 9.62 2.84 -2.18
N VAL A 471 9.00 4.02 -2.02
CA VAL A 471 7.60 4.26 -2.42
C VAL A 471 7.34 3.97 -3.90
N TYR A 472 8.35 4.11 -4.77
CA TYR A 472 8.19 3.87 -6.21
C TYR A 472 7.81 2.43 -6.57
N TYR A 473 8.09 1.47 -5.70
CA TYR A 473 7.82 0.05 -5.94
C TYR A 473 7.11 -0.65 -4.79
N ARG A 474 7.06 -0.04 -3.60
CA ARG A 474 6.47 -0.64 -2.39
C ARG A 474 4.95 -0.73 -2.45
N PHE A 475 4.29 0.28 -3.00
CA PHE A 475 2.83 0.34 -3.07
C PHE A 475 2.41 0.42 -4.53
N LEU A 476 1.38 -0.35 -4.91
CA LEU A 476 0.76 -0.14 -6.21
C LEU A 476 0.09 1.24 -6.18
N PRO A 477 0.43 2.16 -7.09
CA PRO A 477 -0.35 3.37 -7.23
C PRO A 477 -1.79 2.94 -7.51
N GLY A 478 -2.71 3.34 -6.64
CA GLY A 478 -4.14 3.23 -6.93
C GLY A 478 -4.36 3.97 -8.25
N THR A 479 -4.88 3.29 -9.26
CA THR A 479 -5.10 3.88 -10.58
C THR A 479 -6.22 4.91 -10.47
N ALA A 480 -5.87 6.14 -10.10
CA ALA A 480 -6.69 7.31 -10.34
C ALA A 480 -6.34 7.83 -11.75
N GLN A 481 -7.15 7.45 -12.73
CA GLN A 481 -7.34 8.22 -13.96
C GLN A 481 -8.79 8.72 -13.98
#